data_AF-A0A9E6DMD9-F1
#
_entry.id   AF-A0A9E6DMD9-F1
#
_cell.length_a   1.000
_cell.length_b   1.000
_cell.length_c   1.000
_cell.angle_alpha   90.00
_cell.angle_beta   90.00
_cell.angle_gamma   90.00
#
_symmetry.space_group_name_H-M   'P 1'
#
loop_
_entity.id
_entity.type
_entity.pdbx_description
1 polymer ?
#
loop_
_entity_poly.entity_id
_entity_poly.type
_entity_poly.pdbx_seq_one_letter_code
_entity_poly.pdbx_strand_id
1 'polypeptide(L)'
;MNNIQQQASARLSKKTRAFIYQTTYRWHFYAGLLVIPFLLMLSVTGTVMLYDEQIQDFRYGGVLHISGQGELLSPSAQLAIIKKHYKDAKVSKYIPAKSAQRASFVVIETAHKTLHIAINPYTGELLQEIDRDDSWYALANDIHGSLLLGDWGDRLIEAATGLIVLLILTGMLLWAAPHRATKLVWYPRRGQGKRVFYRELHSALGLYSLFFLLFFTLSGLSWSGVWGSKIVQAWSSFPTEKSAKNVKLSTESHAMLNQGVMEEMPWNLEQSKMPLSHTPENHPKLGIDAVTTIAKALNMPRYQLSMPASKEGVYTLSANTMSGDITDPRRDRTVHIDQYSGAVLVDIGWDDYSLLAKAMAAGVALHQGNASWVNLAINTLLCLVFMVISLTAIAMWWQRRPSNDWSLNAPQKHPHNQYWYLGVGTLVVIGVLFPLTGVVIFSFALIDAVAAVKRALSER
;
A
#
# COMPACT_ATOMS: atom_id res chain seq x y z
N MET A 1 17.32 48.21 32.02
CA MET A 1 16.68 46.88 32.25
C MET A 1 16.38 46.11 30.95
N ASN A 2 16.01 46.76 29.84
CA ASN A 2 15.66 46.06 28.57
C ASN A 2 16.76 45.20 27.93
N ASN A 3 18.03 45.62 28.01
CA ASN A 3 19.13 44.90 27.32
C ASN A 3 19.47 43.55 28.01
N ILE A 4 19.34 43.47 29.33
CA ILE A 4 19.59 42.23 30.10
C ILE A 4 18.48 41.21 29.84
N GLN A 5 17.21 41.65 29.80
CA GLN A 5 16.08 40.77 29.47
C GLN A 5 16.13 40.26 28.02
N GLN A 6 16.53 41.11 27.06
CA GLN A 6 16.74 40.69 25.66
C GLN A 6 17.92 39.71 25.51
N GLN A 7 19.02 39.92 26.22
CA GLN A 7 20.15 38.98 26.20
C GLN A 7 19.81 37.66 26.90
N ALA A 8 19.04 37.70 27.99
CA ALA A 8 18.55 36.50 28.67
C ALA A 8 17.58 35.72 27.79
N SER A 9 16.63 36.38 27.13
CA SER A 9 15.68 35.74 26.21
C SER A 9 16.38 35.16 24.97
N ALA A 10 17.37 35.86 24.41
CA ALA A 10 18.19 35.35 23.31
C ALA A 10 19.07 34.15 23.71
N ARG A 11 19.63 34.16 24.94
CA ARG A 11 20.38 33.02 25.49
C ARG A 11 19.48 31.82 25.75
N LEU A 12 18.29 32.05 26.31
CA LEU A 12 17.26 31.03 26.49
C LEU A 12 16.86 30.43 25.13
N SER A 13 16.56 31.26 24.13
CA SER A 13 16.20 30.79 22.79
C SER A 13 17.33 30.00 22.13
N LYS A 14 18.59 30.38 22.35
CA LYS A 14 19.76 29.64 21.84
C LYS A 14 19.90 28.27 22.51
N LYS A 15 19.71 28.19 23.83
CA LYS A 15 19.70 26.92 24.59
C LYS A 15 18.54 26.01 24.14
N THR A 16 17.33 26.55 23.98
CA THR A 16 16.17 25.81 23.48
C THR A 16 16.42 25.27 22.07
N ARG A 17 16.96 26.09 21.15
CA ARG A 17 17.32 25.65 19.79
C ARG A 17 18.35 24.54 19.79
N ALA A 18 19.38 24.63 20.64
CA ALA A 18 20.40 23.58 20.77
C ALA A 18 19.80 22.28 21.32
N PHE A 19 18.93 22.36 22.33
CA PHE A 19 18.20 21.22 22.88
C PHE A 19 17.32 20.54 21.82
N ILE A 20 16.50 21.32 21.10
CA ILE A 20 15.62 20.80 20.04
C ILE A 20 16.47 20.10 18.98
N TYR A 21 17.51 20.76 18.47
CA TYR A 21 18.38 20.18 17.45
C TYR A 21 19.03 18.85 17.90
N GLN A 22 19.63 18.81 19.09
CA GLN A 22 20.28 17.59 19.59
C GLN A 22 19.26 16.46 19.80
N THR A 23 18.08 16.78 20.32
CA THR A 23 16.98 15.84 20.51
C THR A 23 16.52 15.31 19.16
N THR A 24 16.10 16.18 18.22
CA THR A 24 15.70 15.81 16.86
C THR A 24 16.77 14.94 16.19
N TYR A 25 18.05 15.27 16.36
CA TYR A 25 19.14 14.51 15.77
C TYR A 25 19.27 13.09 16.34
N ARG A 26 19.09 12.93 17.65
CA ARG A 26 19.05 11.60 18.29
C ARG A 26 17.85 10.79 17.81
N TRP A 27 16.66 11.39 17.78
CA TRP A 27 15.45 10.73 17.31
C TRP A 27 15.59 10.25 15.87
N HIS A 28 16.06 11.13 14.98
CA HIS A 28 16.31 10.78 13.59
C HIS A 28 17.34 9.65 13.45
N PHE A 29 18.40 9.66 14.27
CA PHE A 29 19.41 8.60 14.26
C PHE A 29 18.85 7.24 14.69
N TYR A 30 18.13 7.17 15.83
CA TYR A 30 17.59 5.91 16.34
C TYR A 30 16.45 5.36 15.48
N ALA A 31 15.50 6.22 15.11
CA ALA A 31 14.42 5.83 14.20
C ALA A 31 15.00 5.37 12.86
N GLY A 32 16.04 6.06 12.38
CA GLY A 32 16.71 5.73 11.12
C GLY A 32 17.30 4.34 11.14
N LEU A 33 18.04 4.00 12.21
CA LEU A 33 18.64 2.68 12.34
C LEU A 33 17.59 1.55 12.38
N LEU A 34 16.46 1.77 13.06
CA LEU A 34 15.38 0.81 13.14
C LEU A 34 14.65 0.63 11.80
N VAL A 35 14.41 1.74 11.09
CA VAL A 35 13.62 1.76 9.85
C VAL A 35 14.40 1.29 8.62
N ILE A 36 15.72 1.47 8.57
CA ILE A 36 16.56 1.08 7.42
C ILE A 36 16.21 -0.31 6.83
N PRO A 37 16.15 -1.41 7.60
CA PRO A 37 15.82 -2.72 7.04
C PRO A 37 14.42 -2.76 6.41
N PHE A 38 13.44 -2.10 7.03
CA PHE A 38 12.07 -2.03 6.51
C PHE A 38 12.00 -1.19 5.23
N LEU A 39 12.55 0.03 5.22
CA LEU A 39 12.50 0.89 4.04
C LEU A 39 13.26 0.28 2.86
N LEU A 40 14.40 -0.39 3.11
CA LEU A 40 15.14 -1.10 2.07
C LEU A 40 14.32 -2.28 1.52
N MET A 41 13.76 -3.10 2.41
CA MET A 41 12.87 -4.22 2.03
C MET A 41 11.69 -3.71 1.20
N LEU A 42 10.94 -2.72 1.70
CA LEU A 42 9.75 -2.16 1.04
C LEU A 42 10.11 -1.60 -0.35
N SER A 43 11.28 -0.96 -0.49
CA SER A 43 11.72 -0.44 -1.78
C SER A 43 12.06 -1.55 -2.78
N VAL A 44 12.64 -2.66 -2.32
CA VAL A 44 13.00 -3.80 -3.17
C VAL A 44 11.74 -4.56 -3.60
N THR A 45 10.91 -4.96 -2.64
CA THR A 45 9.67 -5.68 -2.93
C THR A 45 8.68 -4.82 -3.72
N GLY A 46 8.58 -3.52 -3.40
CA GLY A 46 7.79 -2.57 -4.17
C GLY A 46 8.26 -2.47 -5.62
N THR A 47 9.58 -2.50 -5.88
CA THR A 47 10.11 -2.55 -7.25
C THR A 47 9.68 -3.81 -7.98
N VAL A 48 9.71 -4.99 -7.32
CA VAL A 48 9.23 -6.24 -7.93
C VAL A 48 7.75 -6.15 -8.27
N MET A 49 6.93 -5.61 -7.35
CA MET A 49 5.48 -5.47 -7.54
C MET A 49 5.13 -4.49 -8.67
N LEU A 50 5.86 -3.38 -8.81
CA LEU A 50 5.66 -2.39 -9.89
C LEU A 50 5.74 -3.02 -11.30
N TYR A 51 6.51 -4.10 -11.45
CA TYR A 51 6.76 -4.75 -12.73
C TYR A 51 5.97 -6.05 -12.93
N ASP A 52 4.90 -6.30 -12.16
CA ASP A 52 4.09 -7.53 -12.29
C ASP A 52 3.64 -7.77 -13.73
N GLU A 53 3.06 -6.77 -14.41
CA GLU A 53 2.59 -6.94 -15.80
C GLU A 53 3.72 -7.39 -16.74
N GLN A 54 4.91 -6.80 -16.63
CA GLN A 54 6.07 -7.16 -17.46
C GLN A 54 6.63 -8.53 -17.08
N ILE A 55 6.63 -8.89 -15.80
CA ILE A 55 7.05 -10.20 -15.31
C ILE A 55 6.08 -11.27 -15.83
N GLN A 56 4.77 -11.02 -15.77
CA GLN A 56 3.74 -11.92 -16.26
C GLN A 56 3.80 -12.07 -17.78
N ASP A 57 4.00 -10.98 -18.53
CA ASP A 57 4.14 -11.05 -19.99
C ASP A 57 5.43 -11.77 -20.41
N PHE A 58 6.53 -11.60 -19.65
CA PHE A 58 7.75 -12.38 -19.85
C PHE A 58 7.53 -13.89 -19.60
N ARG A 59 6.78 -14.25 -18.55
CA ARG A 59 6.52 -15.66 -18.19
C ARG A 59 5.49 -16.34 -19.08
N TYR A 60 4.41 -15.64 -19.43
CA TYR A 60 3.21 -16.22 -20.05
C TYR A 60 2.80 -15.54 -21.36
N GLY A 61 3.44 -14.45 -21.78
CA GLY A 61 3.06 -13.68 -22.96
C GLY A 61 3.06 -14.50 -24.26
N GLY A 62 3.93 -15.49 -24.39
CA GLY A 62 3.97 -16.39 -25.55
C GLY A 62 2.73 -17.26 -25.72
N VAL A 63 2.02 -17.58 -24.64
CA VAL A 63 0.78 -18.39 -24.66
C VAL A 63 -0.48 -17.55 -24.47
N LEU A 64 -0.37 -16.36 -23.88
CA LEU A 64 -1.50 -15.45 -23.65
C LEU A 64 -1.82 -14.53 -24.84
N HIS A 65 -0.85 -14.32 -25.75
CA HIS A 65 -1.08 -13.66 -27.02
C HIS A 65 -1.61 -14.66 -28.05
N ILE A 66 -2.78 -14.34 -28.60
CA ILE A 66 -3.49 -15.21 -29.54
C ILE A 66 -3.74 -14.49 -30.86
N SER A 67 -3.98 -15.27 -31.91
CA SER A 67 -4.45 -14.73 -33.18
C SER A 67 -5.97 -14.54 -33.13
N GLY A 68 -6.44 -13.30 -33.17
CA GLY A 68 -7.86 -13.00 -33.22
C GLY A 68 -8.44 -13.26 -34.61
N GLN A 69 -8.98 -14.46 -34.83
CA GLN A 69 -9.66 -14.83 -36.08
C GLN A 69 -10.96 -15.57 -35.78
N GLY A 70 -12.06 -15.12 -36.40
CA GLY A 70 -13.38 -15.72 -36.26
C GLY A 70 -14.31 -14.98 -35.30
N GLU A 71 -15.47 -15.59 -35.04
CA GLU A 71 -16.46 -15.10 -34.09
C GLU A 71 -16.05 -15.49 -32.65
N LEU A 72 -16.30 -14.60 -31.69
CA LEU A 72 -16.04 -14.88 -30.28
C LEU A 72 -17.04 -15.89 -29.74
N LEU A 73 -16.54 -16.94 -29.08
CA LEU A 73 -17.34 -17.81 -28.25
C LEU A 73 -18.02 -16.99 -27.14
N SER A 74 -19.28 -17.30 -26.87
CA SER A 74 -19.99 -16.70 -25.76
C SER A 74 -19.27 -16.99 -24.43
N PRO A 75 -19.34 -16.07 -23.45
CA PRO A 75 -18.83 -16.34 -22.11
C PRO A 75 -19.37 -17.65 -21.51
N SER A 76 -20.64 -17.98 -21.76
CA SER A 76 -21.24 -19.26 -21.32
C SER A 76 -20.59 -20.49 -21.97
N ALA A 77 -20.24 -20.43 -23.26
CA ALA A 77 -19.54 -21.50 -23.96
C ALA A 77 -18.12 -21.70 -23.39
N GLN A 78 -17.39 -20.61 -23.13
CA GLN A 78 -16.08 -20.67 -22.48
C GLN A 78 -16.16 -21.32 -21.09
N LEU A 79 -17.14 -20.91 -20.28
CA LEU A 79 -17.39 -21.51 -18.96
C LEU A 79 -17.78 -23.00 -19.07
N ALA A 80 -18.55 -23.39 -20.07
CA ALA A 80 -18.95 -24.78 -20.28
C ALA A 80 -17.76 -25.68 -20.62
N ILE A 81 -16.83 -25.19 -21.45
CA ILE A 81 -15.57 -25.90 -21.77
C ILE A 81 -14.75 -26.13 -20.50
N ILE A 82 -14.59 -25.09 -19.68
CA ILE A 82 -13.82 -25.16 -18.44
C ILE A 82 -14.49 -26.09 -17.43
N LYS A 83 -15.80 -25.99 -17.23
CA LYS A 83 -16.55 -26.92 -16.34
C LYS A 83 -16.47 -28.38 -16.80
N LYS A 84 -16.39 -28.64 -18.10
CA LYS A 84 -16.21 -29.99 -18.63
C LYS A 84 -14.83 -30.56 -18.29
N HIS A 85 -13.80 -29.70 -18.28
CA HIS A 85 -12.42 -30.08 -17.95
C HIS A 85 -12.19 -30.18 -16.43
N TYR A 86 -12.67 -29.19 -15.66
CA TYR A 86 -12.54 -29.09 -14.20
C TYR A 86 -13.90 -29.34 -13.52
N LYS A 87 -14.31 -30.61 -13.46
CA LYS A 87 -15.67 -31.01 -13.03
C LYS A 87 -16.01 -30.61 -11.60
N ASP A 88 -15.03 -30.59 -10.71
CA ASP A 88 -15.21 -30.32 -9.28
C ASP A 88 -14.89 -28.88 -8.88
N ALA A 89 -14.49 -28.03 -9.85
CA ALA A 89 -14.09 -26.66 -9.58
C ALA A 89 -15.29 -25.69 -9.65
N LYS A 90 -15.34 -24.75 -8.71
CA LYS A 90 -16.34 -23.68 -8.71
C LYS A 90 -15.81 -22.50 -9.50
N VAL A 91 -16.58 -22.02 -10.48
CA VAL A 91 -16.23 -20.78 -11.19
C VAL A 91 -16.55 -19.58 -10.30
N SER A 92 -15.53 -18.81 -9.92
CA SER A 92 -15.68 -17.63 -9.08
C SER A 92 -15.74 -16.33 -9.88
N LYS A 93 -15.05 -16.27 -11.03
CA LYS A 93 -14.92 -15.02 -11.81
C LYS A 93 -14.71 -15.27 -13.30
N TYR A 94 -15.18 -14.35 -14.13
CA TYR A 94 -14.89 -14.26 -15.56
C TYR A 94 -14.24 -12.91 -15.88
N ILE A 95 -13.16 -12.93 -16.65
CA ILE A 95 -12.42 -11.75 -17.08
C ILE A 95 -12.37 -11.77 -18.62
N PRO A 96 -13.13 -10.89 -19.29
CA PRO A 96 -13.10 -10.78 -20.75
C PRO A 96 -11.70 -10.47 -21.28
N ALA A 97 -11.44 -10.87 -22.53
CA ALA A 97 -10.19 -10.56 -23.21
C ALA A 97 -9.96 -9.04 -23.29
N LYS A 98 -8.77 -8.57 -22.89
CA LYS A 98 -8.42 -7.13 -22.92
C LYS A 98 -8.37 -6.54 -24.33
N SER A 99 -8.19 -7.38 -25.35
CA SER A 99 -8.13 -7.03 -26.77
C SER A 99 -8.37 -8.27 -27.63
N ALA A 100 -8.55 -8.09 -28.94
CA ALA A 100 -8.72 -9.20 -29.87
C ALA A 100 -7.53 -10.18 -29.92
N GLN A 101 -6.33 -9.77 -29.50
CA GLN A 101 -5.10 -10.56 -29.50
C GLN A 101 -4.73 -11.13 -28.11
N ARG A 102 -5.65 -11.10 -27.15
CA ARG A 102 -5.40 -11.60 -25.78
C ARG A 102 -6.42 -12.67 -25.41
N ALA A 103 -5.98 -13.64 -24.60
CA ALA A 103 -6.87 -14.60 -23.97
C ALA A 103 -7.86 -13.93 -23.00
N SER A 104 -9.03 -14.55 -22.81
CA SER A 104 -9.89 -14.32 -21.64
C SER A 104 -9.46 -15.23 -20.49
N PHE A 105 -9.90 -14.91 -19.27
CA PHE A 105 -9.65 -15.74 -18.10
C PHE A 105 -10.95 -16.15 -17.43
N VAL A 106 -10.99 -17.38 -16.92
CA VAL A 106 -11.99 -17.84 -15.96
C VAL A 106 -11.23 -18.25 -14.70
N VAL A 107 -11.63 -17.68 -13.56
CA VAL A 107 -11.06 -18.03 -12.27
C VAL A 107 -11.89 -19.14 -11.67
N ILE A 108 -11.21 -20.21 -11.27
CA ILE A 108 -11.81 -21.38 -10.64
C ILE A 108 -11.23 -21.58 -9.24
N GLU A 109 -12.11 -21.93 -8.31
CA GLU A 109 -11.78 -22.36 -6.95
C GLU A 109 -11.78 -23.89 -6.93
N THR A 110 -10.66 -24.47 -6.53
CA THR A 110 -10.51 -25.91 -6.25
C THR A 110 -10.40 -26.13 -4.74
N ALA A 111 -10.29 -27.38 -4.28
CA ALA A 111 -10.14 -27.68 -2.86
C ALA A 111 -8.89 -27.04 -2.20
N HIS A 112 -7.87 -26.69 -2.99
CA HIS A 112 -6.57 -26.25 -2.48
C HIS A 112 -6.05 -24.95 -3.10
N LYS A 113 -6.58 -24.54 -4.25
CA LYS A 113 -6.02 -23.45 -5.06
C LYS A 113 -7.10 -22.65 -5.76
N THR A 114 -6.80 -21.38 -5.98
CA THR A 114 -7.52 -20.50 -6.90
C THR A 114 -6.70 -20.36 -8.18
N LEU A 115 -7.25 -20.79 -9.31
CA LEU A 115 -6.54 -20.85 -10.58
C LEU A 115 -7.18 -19.92 -11.62
N HIS A 116 -6.35 -19.13 -12.29
CA HIS A 116 -6.73 -18.35 -13.46
C HIS A 116 -6.49 -19.20 -14.71
N ILE A 117 -7.57 -19.64 -15.34
CA ILE A 117 -7.51 -20.46 -16.56
C ILE A 117 -7.62 -19.53 -17.76
N ALA A 118 -6.52 -19.40 -18.51
CA ALA A 118 -6.49 -18.68 -19.78
C ALA A 118 -7.16 -19.53 -20.87
N ILE A 119 -8.11 -18.95 -21.58
CA ILE A 119 -8.82 -19.60 -22.68
C ILE A 119 -8.80 -18.70 -23.92
N ASN A 120 -8.60 -19.31 -25.08
CA ASN A 120 -8.75 -18.64 -26.37
C ASN A 120 -10.25 -18.40 -26.61
N PRO A 121 -10.73 -17.13 -26.63
CA PRO A 121 -12.14 -16.83 -26.76
C PRO A 121 -12.69 -17.07 -28.18
N TYR A 122 -11.86 -17.42 -29.17
CA TYR A 122 -12.30 -17.77 -30.53
C TYR A 122 -12.39 -19.28 -30.73
N THR A 123 -11.41 -20.04 -30.23
CA THR A 123 -11.32 -21.50 -30.47
C THR A 123 -11.82 -22.33 -29.29
N GLY A 124 -11.85 -21.77 -28.08
CA GLY A 124 -12.14 -22.50 -26.85
C GLY A 124 -10.97 -23.34 -26.32
N GLU A 125 -9.79 -23.20 -26.93
CA GLU A 125 -8.56 -23.85 -26.47
C GLU A 125 -8.14 -23.33 -25.09
N LEU A 126 -7.85 -24.24 -24.16
CA LEU A 126 -7.29 -23.92 -22.85
C LEU A 126 -5.78 -23.70 -23.02
N LEU A 127 -5.31 -22.50 -22.73
CA LEU A 127 -3.95 -22.06 -23.07
C LEU A 127 -2.97 -22.25 -21.92
N GLN A 128 -3.39 -21.86 -20.70
CA GLN A 128 -2.51 -21.84 -19.54
C GLN A 128 -3.31 -21.85 -18.24
N GLU A 129 -2.83 -22.61 -17.26
CA GLU A 129 -3.26 -22.49 -15.86
C GLU A 129 -2.27 -21.57 -15.12
N ILE A 130 -2.78 -20.56 -14.42
CA ILE A 130 -1.97 -19.62 -13.65
C ILE A 130 -2.44 -19.62 -12.21
N ASP A 131 -1.56 -20.05 -11.31
CA ASP A 131 -1.72 -19.87 -9.87
C ASP A 131 -1.12 -18.50 -9.50
N ARG A 132 -1.96 -17.53 -9.15
CA ARG A 132 -1.49 -16.17 -8.81
C ARG A 132 -0.86 -16.10 -7.43
N ASP A 133 -1.18 -17.04 -6.55
CA ASP A 133 -0.60 -17.13 -5.21
C ASP A 133 0.83 -17.71 -5.25
N ASP A 134 1.16 -18.47 -6.29
CA ASP A 134 2.52 -18.93 -6.59
C ASP A 134 3.22 -18.03 -7.64
N SER A 135 3.33 -16.74 -7.31
CA SER A 135 3.93 -15.74 -8.19
C SER A 135 5.01 -14.88 -7.52
N TRP A 136 5.87 -14.26 -8.34
CA TRP A 136 6.86 -13.30 -7.86
C TRP A 136 6.20 -12.08 -7.20
N TYR A 137 5.05 -11.66 -7.73
CA TYR A 137 4.25 -10.63 -7.09
C TYR A 137 3.74 -11.10 -5.72
N ALA A 138 3.17 -12.30 -5.62
CA ALA A 138 2.67 -12.85 -4.36
C ALA A 138 3.74 -12.87 -3.27
N LEU A 139 4.92 -13.44 -3.58
CA LEU A 139 6.05 -13.46 -2.66
C LEU A 139 6.48 -12.03 -2.25
N ALA A 140 6.56 -11.10 -3.21
CA ALA A 140 6.93 -9.73 -2.92
C ALA A 140 5.88 -9.03 -2.06
N ASN A 141 4.59 -9.22 -2.35
CA ASN A 141 3.45 -8.68 -1.63
C ASN A 141 3.43 -9.17 -0.18
N ASP A 142 3.62 -10.47 0.04
CA ASP A 142 3.61 -11.05 1.39
C ASP A 142 4.79 -10.55 2.23
N ILE A 143 5.97 -10.37 1.62
CA ILE A 143 7.11 -9.74 2.29
C ILE A 143 6.83 -8.24 2.55
N HIS A 144 6.29 -7.52 1.56
CA HIS A 144 6.04 -6.07 1.61
C HIS A 144 4.99 -5.68 2.64
N GLY A 145 3.90 -6.44 2.72
CA GLY A 145 2.77 -6.18 3.62
C GLY A 145 2.89 -6.87 4.98
N SER A 146 3.56 -8.03 5.05
CA SER A 146 3.53 -8.87 6.27
C SER A 146 4.87 -9.50 6.67
N LEU A 147 5.97 -9.26 5.97
CA LEU A 147 7.26 -9.95 6.22
C LEU A 147 7.19 -11.48 6.20
N LEU A 148 6.16 -12.08 5.58
CA LEU A 148 5.85 -13.51 5.70
C LEU A 148 5.51 -13.96 7.14
N LEU A 149 5.10 -13.02 7.99
CA LEU A 149 4.75 -13.23 9.41
C LEU A 149 3.27 -12.95 9.69
N GLY A 150 2.45 -12.78 8.64
CA GLY A 150 1.03 -12.47 8.76
C GLY A 150 0.77 -11.20 9.57
N ASP A 151 -0.27 -11.20 10.40
CA ASP A 151 -0.67 -10.07 11.24
C ASP A 151 0.49 -9.47 12.05
N TRP A 152 1.38 -10.30 12.58
CA TRP A 152 2.51 -9.80 13.37
C TRP A 152 3.47 -8.95 12.55
N GLY A 153 3.77 -9.37 11.32
CA GLY A 153 4.63 -8.59 10.44
C GLY A 153 3.95 -7.35 9.89
N ASP A 154 2.64 -7.39 9.62
CA ASP A 154 1.82 -6.20 9.32
C ASP A 154 1.97 -5.16 10.44
N ARG A 155 1.81 -5.56 11.72
CA ARG A 155 1.98 -4.63 12.84
C ARG A 155 3.39 -4.07 12.99
N LEU A 156 4.42 -4.88 12.67
CA LEU A 156 5.81 -4.42 12.68
C LEU A 156 6.06 -3.40 11.56
N ILE A 157 5.59 -3.67 10.35
CA ILE A 157 5.70 -2.76 9.20
C ILE A 157 4.91 -1.48 9.46
N GLU A 158 3.69 -1.54 10.00
CA GLU A 158 2.90 -0.37 10.37
C GLU A 158 3.65 0.50 11.38
N ALA A 159 4.20 -0.10 12.44
CA ALA A 159 4.96 0.64 13.44
C ALA A 159 6.22 1.29 12.85
N ALA A 160 6.94 0.58 11.98
CA ALA A 160 8.11 1.09 11.27
C ALA A 160 7.73 2.22 10.30
N THR A 161 6.58 2.12 9.63
CA THR A 161 6.10 3.13 8.68
C THR A 161 5.67 4.41 9.40
N GLY A 162 5.06 4.32 10.59
CA GLY A 162 4.87 5.51 11.43
C GLY A 162 6.18 6.13 11.93
N LEU A 163 7.26 5.34 12.13
CA LEU A 163 8.60 5.87 12.37
C LEU A 163 9.21 6.54 11.13
N ILE A 164 8.85 6.13 9.90
CA ILE A 164 9.21 6.84 8.67
C ILE A 164 8.60 8.25 8.67
N VAL A 165 7.33 8.41 9.06
CA VAL A 165 6.72 9.76 9.21
C VAL A 165 7.54 10.62 10.17
N LEU A 166 7.95 10.05 11.31
CA LEU A 166 8.83 10.75 12.25
C LEU A 166 10.19 11.10 11.63
N LEU A 167 10.77 10.22 10.82
CA LEU A 167 12.03 10.48 10.11
C LEU A 167 11.92 11.63 9.12
N ILE A 168 10.81 11.73 8.38
CA ILE A 168 10.54 12.83 7.45
C ILE A 168 10.49 14.15 8.23
N LEU A 169 9.68 14.21 9.30
CA LEU A 169 9.53 15.42 10.12
C LEU A 169 10.86 15.84 10.78
N THR A 170 11.57 14.88 11.37
CA THR A 170 12.87 15.15 12.02
C THR A 170 13.95 15.51 11.00
N GLY A 171 13.97 14.89 9.83
CA GLY A 171 14.88 15.21 8.73
C GLY A 171 14.68 16.63 8.22
N MET A 172 13.42 17.06 8.03
CA MET A 172 13.07 18.42 7.64
C MET A 172 13.53 19.46 8.68
N LEU A 173 13.31 19.19 9.97
CA LEU A 173 13.77 20.06 11.06
C LEU A 173 15.30 20.17 11.12
N LEU A 174 16.02 19.07 10.91
CA LEU A 174 17.48 19.06 10.87
C LEU A 174 18.02 19.82 9.67
N TRP A 175 17.38 19.70 8.51
CA TRP A 175 17.74 20.44 7.30
C TRP A 175 17.52 21.95 7.47
N ALA A 176 16.42 22.36 8.10
CA ALA A 176 16.11 23.77 8.37
C ALA A 176 16.98 24.42 9.46
N ALA A 177 17.75 23.63 10.22
CA ALA A 177 18.52 24.14 11.36
C ALA A 177 19.63 25.12 10.94
N PRO A 178 19.85 26.25 11.65
CA PRO A 178 20.76 27.33 11.22
C PRO A 178 22.26 27.01 11.22
N HIS A 179 22.65 25.77 11.50
CA HIS A 179 24.03 25.39 11.78
C HIS A 179 24.53 24.33 10.79
N ARG A 180 24.80 24.76 9.56
CA ARG A 180 25.95 24.37 8.71
C ARG A 180 25.76 24.93 7.30
N ALA A 181 26.86 25.04 6.56
CA ALA A 181 26.94 25.47 5.17
C ALA A 181 26.26 24.50 4.18
N THR A 182 25.00 24.19 4.42
CA THR A 182 24.14 23.29 3.63
C THR A 182 22.97 24.02 2.98
N LYS A 183 22.87 25.35 3.15
CA LYS A 183 21.73 26.14 2.65
C LYS A 183 21.55 26.07 1.13
N LEU A 184 22.57 25.75 0.35
CA LEU A 184 22.44 25.45 -1.07
C LEU A 184 23.54 24.47 -1.49
N VAL A 185 23.33 23.18 -1.26
CA VAL A 185 24.13 22.16 -1.93
C VAL A 185 23.14 21.28 -2.69
N TRP A 186 22.79 21.73 -3.89
CA TRP A 186 21.88 21.00 -4.78
C TRP A 186 22.47 19.64 -5.20
N TYR A 187 23.78 19.46 -5.04
CA TYR A 187 24.57 18.30 -5.46
C TYR A 187 25.72 18.00 -4.45
N PRO A 188 25.95 16.74 -4.05
CA PRO A 188 26.96 16.40 -3.05
C PRO A 188 28.37 16.80 -3.51
N ARG A 189 29.11 17.54 -2.68
CA ARG A 189 30.46 18.00 -3.01
C ARG A 189 31.45 16.83 -3.00
N ARG A 190 32.16 16.65 -4.12
CA ARG A 190 33.28 15.71 -4.21
C ARG A 190 34.54 16.33 -3.58
N GLY A 191 35.43 15.49 -3.02
CA GLY A 191 36.74 15.93 -2.52
C GLY A 191 36.82 16.37 -1.05
N GLN A 192 35.71 16.46 -0.30
CA GLN A 192 35.72 16.83 1.14
C GLN A 192 35.67 15.62 2.10
N GLY A 193 36.01 14.43 1.61
CA GLY A 193 35.99 13.18 2.37
C GLY A 193 34.65 12.43 2.32
N LYS A 194 34.73 11.10 2.49
CA LYS A 194 33.59 10.17 2.34
C LYS A 194 32.40 10.52 3.24
N ARG A 195 32.66 10.91 4.49
CA ARG A 195 31.63 11.25 5.48
C ARG A 195 30.80 12.48 5.08
N VAL A 196 31.45 13.49 4.52
CA VAL A 196 30.76 14.72 4.06
C VAL A 196 29.91 14.40 2.84
N PHE A 197 30.45 13.62 1.91
CA PHE A 197 29.75 13.19 0.70
C PHE A 197 28.44 12.43 1.01
N TYR A 198 28.50 11.37 1.83
CA TYR A 198 27.29 10.59 2.16
C TYR A 198 26.24 11.40 2.90
N ARG A 199 26.67 12.32 3.79
CA ARG A 199 25.75 13.23 4.49
C ARG A 199 25.05 14.19 3.54
N GLU A 200 25.78 14.79 2.61
CA GLU A 200 25.20 15.70 1.62
C GLU A 200 24.28 14.96 0.65
N LEU A 201 24.66 13.75 0.21
CA LEU A 201 23.81 12.91 -0.65
C LEU A 201 22.53 12.49 0.07
N HIS A 202 22.62 11.98 1.29
CA HIS A 202 21.46 11.60 2.11
C HIS A 202 20.53 12.80 2.34
N SER A 203 21.10 13.96 2.70
CA SER A 203 20.33 15.17 2.93
C SER A 203 19.66 15.71 1.67
N ALA A 204 20.32 15.66 0.50
CA ALA A 204 19.77 16.15 -0.75
C ALA A 204 18.65 15.23 -1.24
N LEU A 205 18.90 13.92 -1.30
CA LEU A 205 17.90 12.94 -1.73
C LEU A 205 16.69 12.94 -0.78
N GLY A 206 16.92 12.94 0.53
CA GLY A 206 15.83 13.00 1.52
C GLY A 206 14.98 14.26 1.42
N LEU A 207 15.56 15.41 1.04
CA LEU A 207 14.81 16.64 0.79
C LEU A 207 14.01 16.55 -0.51
N TYR A 208 14.62 16.13 -1.61
CA TYR A 208 13.94 16.07 -2.91
C TYR A 208 12.82 15.02 -2.94
N SER A 209 12.97 13.94 -2.18
CA SER A 209 11.97 12.90 -2.10
C SER A 209 11.00 13.04 -0.93
N LEU A 210 11.08 14.09 -0.11
CA LEU A 210 10.32 14.18 1.16
C LEU A 210 8.81 14.03 0.95
N PHE A 211 8.26 14.72 -0.05
CA PHE A 211 6.83 14.71 -0.35
C PHE A 211 6.40 13.34 -0.87
N PHE A 212 7.22 12.76 -1.76
CA PHE A 212 6.96 11.43 -2.31
C PHE A 212 7.06 10.35 -1.23
N LEU A 213 8.08 10.39 -0.37
CA LEU A 213 8.21 9.44 0.73
C LEU A 213 7.03 9.57 1.69
N LEU A 214 6.58 10.79 2.00
CA LEU A 214 5.39 10.99 2.83
C LEU A 214 4.14 10.41 2.16
N PHE A 215 3.94 10.69 0.86
CA PHE A 215 2.84 10.13 0.08
C PHE A 215 2.84 8.59 0.13
N PHE A 216 3.96 7.94 -0.22
CA PHE A 216 4.10 6.48 -0.19
C PHE A 216 3.86 5.91 1.22
N THR A 217 4.37 6.58 2.25
CA THR A 217 4.22 6.18 3.65
C THR A 217 2.75 6.22 4.07
N LEU A 218 2.04 7.31 3.76
CA LEU A 218 0.63 7.47 4.14
C LEU A 218 -0.29 6.54 3.34
N SER A 219 -0.06 6.42 2.03
CA SER A 219 -0.85 5.52 1.18
C SER A 219 -0.55 4.04 1.46
N GLY A 220 0.64 3.70 1.95
CA GLY A 220 0.96 2.36 2.44
C GLY A 220 0.29 2.07 3.79
N LEU A 221 0.37 3.01 4.74
CA LEU A 221 -0.29 2.88 6.06
C LEU A 221 -1.80 2.69 5.93
N SER A 222 -2.46 3.26 4.93
CA SER A 222 -3.91 3.07 4.74
C SER A 222 -4.32 1.62 4.44
N TRP A 223 -3.36 0.74 4.12
CA TRP A 223 -3.59 -0.70 3.95
C TRP A 223 -3.27 -1.53 5.20
N SER A 224 -2.70 -0.91 6.24
CA SER A 224 -2.25 -1.64 7.42
C SER A 224 -3.40 -2.10 8.31
N GLY A 225 -3.16 -3.15 9.10
CA GLY A 225 -4.19 -3.81 9.88
C GLY A 225 -4.77 -3.01 11.05
N VAL A 226 -4.10 -1.99 11.59
CA VAL A 226 -4.68 -1.10 12.63
C VAL A 226 -4.98 0.27 12.07
N TRP A 227 -3.96 1.00 11.62
CA TRP A 227 -4.17 2.37 11.13
C TRP A 227 -5.04 2.38 9.87
N GLY A 228 -4.70 1.58 8.87
CA GLY A 228 -5.50 1.46 7.66
C GLY A 228 -6.92 0.97 7.92
N SER A 229 -7.06 -0.25 8.44
CA SER A 229 -8.37 -0.89 8.56
C SER A 229 -9.29 -0.26 9.61
N LYS A 230 -8.76 0.14 10.78
CA LYS A 230 -9.59 0.57 11.94
C LYS A 230 -9.71 2.08 12.07
N ILE A 231 -8.80 2.85 11.49
CA ILE A 231 -8.79 4.32 11.60
C ILE A 231 -9.10 4.97 10.25
N VAL A 232 -8.54 4.49 9.15
CA VAL A 232 -8.74 5.17 7.86
C VAL A 232 -9.96 4.61 7.14
N GLN A 233 -10.04 3.30 6.87
CA GLN A 233 -11.17 2.68 6.17
C GLN A 233 -12.48 2.88 6.92
N ALA A 234 -12.51 2.64 8.23
CA ALA A 234 -13.72 2.80 9.05
C ALA A 234 -14.41 4.18 8.93
N TRP A 235 -13.67 5.23 8.56
CA TRP A 235 -14.19 6.60 8.42
C TRP A 235 -14.24 7.09 6.96
N SER A 236 -13.74 6.28 6.02
CA SER A 236 -13.54 6.66 4.62
C SER A 236 -14.23 5.75 3.62
N SER A 237 -14.64 4.56 4.04
CA SER A 237 -15.37 3.63 3.18
C SER A 237 -16.70 4.24 2.74
N PHE A 238 -17.06 3.98 1.49
CA PHE A 238 -18.37 4.36 0.99
C PHE A 238 -19.40 3.41 1.60
N PRO A 239 -20.36 3.89 2.41
CA PRO A 239 -21.40 3.02 2.92
C PRO A 239 -22.28 2.63 1.73
N THR A 240 -22.26 1.36 1.33
CA THR A 240 -23.15 0.83 0.29
C THR A 240 -24.60 1.20 0.58
N GLU A 241 -24.96 1.35 1.87
CA GLU A 241 -26.24 1.84 2.38
C GLU A 241 -26.70 3.17 1.75
N LYS A 242 -25.76 4.03 1.31
CA LYS A 242 -26.09 5.32 0.67
C LYS A 242 -26.59 5.15 -0.77
N SER A 243 -26.09 4.14 -1.50
CA SER A 243 -26.51 3.85 -2.88
C SER A 243 -27.57 2.75 -2.95
N ALA A 244 -27.54 1.79 -2.03
CA ALA A 244 -28.43 0.62 -1.95
C ALA A 244 -29.79 0.94 -1.31
N LYS A 245 -30.49 1.97 -1.79
CA LYS A 245 -31.82 2.32 -1.27
C LYS A 245 -32.78 1.14 -1.49
N ASN A 246 -33.36 0.63 -0.41
CA ASN A 246 -34.31 -0.50 -0.39
C ASN A 246 -33.74 -1.85 -0.83
N VAL A 247 -32.42 -2.06 -0.72
CA VAL A 247 -31.79 -3.35 -1.02
C VAL A 247 -31.28 -3.99 0.27
N LYS A 248 -31.55 -5.29 0.46
CA LYS A 248 -30.99 -6.05 1.59
C LYS A 248 -29.49 -6.20 1.42
N LEU A 249 -28.74 -6.06 2.50
CA LEU A 249 -27.28 -6.20 2.49
C LEU A 249 -26.86 -7.53 3.10
N SER A 250 -25.79 -8.09 2.56
CA SER A 250 -25.10 -9.28 3.05
C SER A 250 -24.40 -9.00 4.39
N THR A 251 -24.07 -10.07 5.11
CA THR A 251 -23.10 -10.01 6.22
C THR A 251 -21.67 -9.87 5.72
N GLU A 252 -21.40 -10.35 4.51
CA GLU A 252 -20.08 -10.31 3.87
C GLU A 252 -19.79 -8.95 3.23
N SER A 253 -18.52 -8.55 3.25
CA SER A 253 -18.03 -7.34 2.61
C SER A 253 -17.47 -7.61 1.21
N HIS A 254 -17.16 -6.55 0.46
CA HIS A 254 -16.57 -6.70 -0.88
C HIS A 254 -15.22 -7.40 -0.87
N ALA A 255 -14.48 -7.36 0.25
CA ALA A 255 -13.21 -8.09 0.41
C ALA A 255 -13.30 -9.58 0.07
N MET A 256 -14.48 -10.21 0.23
CA MET A 256 -14.65 -11.61 -0.15
C MET A 256 -14.52 -11.86 -1.67
N LEU A 257 -14.57 -10.82 -2.50
CA LEU A 257 -14.43 -10.91 -3.96
C LEU A 257 -12.96 -10.86 -4.42
N ASN A 258 -12.03 -10.52 -3.51
CA ASN A 258 -10.60 -10.65 -3.77
C ASN A 258 -10.23 -12.13 -3.90
N GLN A 259 -9.17 -12.41 -4.64
CA GLN A 259 -8.75 -13.77 -4.97
C GLN A 259 -7.31 -13.97 -4.54
N GLY A 260 -7.10 -14.89 -3.60
CA GLY A 260 -5.77 -15.21 -3.11
C GLY A 260 -5.11 -14.01 -2.43
N VAL A 261 -3.86 -13.73 -2.77
CA VAL A 261 -3.08 -12.60 -2.25
C VAL A 261 -3.36 -11.26 -2.94
N MET A 262 -4.17 -11.24 -4.01
CA MET A 262 -4.41 -10.04 -4.81
C MET A 262 -5.64 -9.29 -4.30
N GLU A 263 -5.43 -8.03 -3.89
CA GLU A 263 -6.52 -7.08 -3.66
C GLU A 263 -7.00 -6.54 -5.01
N GLU A 264 -8.19 -6.95 -5.45
CA GLU A 264 -8.76 -6.64 -6.75
C GLU A 264 -9.98 -5.72 -6.66
N MET A 265 -10.59 -5.57 -5.47
CA MET A 265 -11.67 -4.64 -5.23
C MET A 265 -11.13 -3.26 -4.85
N PRO A 266 -11.85 -2.17 -5.15
CA PRO A 266 -11.44 -0.84 -4.73
C PRO A 266 -11.32 -0.76 -3.20
N TRP A 267 -10.19 -0.25 -2.71
CA TRP A 267 -9.89 -0.08 -1.27
C TRP A 267 -11.05 0.52 -0.46
N ASN A 268 -11.75 1.50 -1.04
CA ASN A 268 -12.85 2.21 -0.38
C ASN A 268 -14.16 1.40 -0.29
N LEU A 269 -14.23 0.24 -0.96
CA LEU A 269 -15.37 -0.69 -0.92
C LEU A 269 -15.07 -1.95 -0.11
N GLU A 270 -13.80 -2.27 0.18
CA GLU A 270 -13.34 -3.49 0.87
C GLU A 270 -14.18 -3.86 2.11
N GLN A 271 -14.43 -2.89 2.99
CA GLN A 271 -15.22 -3.09 4.23
C GLN A 271 -16.72 -2.87 4.05
N SER A 272 -17.16 -2.37 2.90
CA SER A 272 -18.57 -2.11 2.63
C SER A 272 -19.30 -3.42 2.32
N LYS A 273 -20.56 -3.53 2.75
CA LYS A 273 -21.38 -4.74 2.55
C LYS A 273 -21.89 -4.83 1.13
N MET A 274 -22.00 -6.05 0.60
CA MET A 274 -22.59 -6.26 -0.72
C MET A 274 -24.13 -6.33 -0.65
N PRO A 275 -24.85 -5.91 -1.71
CA PRO A 275 -26.27 -6.16 -1.82
C PRO A 275 -26.59 -7.65 -2.02
N LEU A 276 -27.81 -8.04 -1.69
CA LEU A 276 -28.37 -9.37 -1.95
C LEU A 276 -29.40 -9.30 -3.07
N SER A 277 -29.41 -10.34 -3.91
CA SER A 277 -30.48 -10.56 -4.89
C SER A 277 -31.79 -10.89 -4.20
N HIS A 278 -32.89 -10.50 -4.84
CA HIS A 278 -34.21 -10.98 -4.46
C HIS A 278 -34.35 -12.40 -4.99
N THR A 279 -34.66 -13.37 -4.12
CA THR A 279 -34.88 -14.76 -4.54
C THR A 279 -36.36 -14.95 -4.89
N PRO A 280 -36.77 -14.93 -6.16
CA PRO A 280 -38.15 -15.20 -6.53
C PRO A 280 -38.44 -16.70 -6.44
N GLU A 281 -39.71 -17.05 -6.23
CA GLU A 281 -40.17 -18.42 -6.44
C GLU A 281 -40.15 -18.71 -7.96
N ASN A 282 -39.37 -19.71 -8.38
CA ASN A 282 -39.34 -20.28 -9.73
C ASN A 282 -38.73 -19.46 -10.89
N HIS A 283 -37.82 -18.50 -10.66
CA HIS A 283 -37.02 -17.95 -11.77
C HIS A 283 -35.63 -18.61 -11.87
N PRO A 284 -35.22 -19.07 -13.06
CA PRO A 284 -33.86 -19.54 -13.27
C PRO A 284 -32.86 -18.39 -13.10
N LYS A 285 -31.64 -18.72 -12.68
CA LYS A 285 -30.55 -17.74 -12.61
C LYS A 285 -30.26 -17.19 -14.00
N LEU A 286 -29.97 -15.90 -14.05
CA LEU A 286 -29.54 -15.22 -15.26
C LEU A 286 -28.23 -15.83 -15.76
N GLY A 287 -28.15 -16.15 -17.05
CA GLY A 287 -26.92 -16.64 -17.66
C GLY A 287 -25.86 -15.53 -17.76
N ILE A 288 -24.58 -15.92 -17.71
CA ILE A 288 -23.44 -14.98 -17.82
C ILE A 288 -23.51 -14.11 -19.09
N ASP A 289 -24.02 -14.64 -20.21
CA ASP A 289 -24.11 -13.91 -21.47
C ASP A 289 -25.03 -12.69 -21.37
N ALA A 290 -26.14 -12.82 -20.65
CA ALA A 290 -27.03 -11.69 -20.38
C ALA A 290 -26.37 -10.64 -19.47
N VAL A 291 -25.60 -11.08 -18.46
CA VAL A 291 -24.83 -10.16 -17.61
C VAL A 291 -23.77 -9.41 -18.42
N THR A 292 -23.06 -10.07 -19.34
CA THR A 292 -22.10 -9.38 -20.23
C THR A 292 -22.78 -8.43 -21.22
N THR A 293 -24.04 -8.69 -21.59
CA THR A 293 -24.87 -7.79 -22.39
C THR A 293 -25.25 -6.55 -21.59
N ILE A 294 -25.62 -6.71 -20.31
CA ILE A 294 -25.84 -5.60 -19.38
C ILE A 294 -24.55 -4.78 -19.22
N ALA A 295 -23.40 -5.42 -19.03
CA ALA A 295 -22.11 -4.72 -18.93
C ALA A 295 -21.79 -3.86 -20.17
N LYS A 296 -22.11 -4.36 -21.37
CA LYS A 296 -22.02 -3.59 -22.62
C LYS A 296 -22.98 -2.41 -22.63
N ALA A 297 -24.23 -2.60 -22.21
CA ALA A 297 -25.23 -1.53 -22.14
C ALA A 297 -24.85 -0.44 -21.12
N LEU A 298 -24.17 -0.81 -20.03
CA LEU A 298 -23.61 0.11 -19.04
C LEU A 298 -22.35 0.83 -19.52
N ASN A 299 -21.87 0.55 -20.74
CA ASN A 299 -20.63 1.09 -21.31
C ASN A 299 -19.39 0.79 -20.44
N MET A 300 -19.28 -0.44 -19.94
CA MET A 300 -18.11 -0.95 -19.23
C MET A 300 -17.26 -1.83 -20.16
N PRO A 301 -16.30 -1.26 -20.92
CA PRO A 301 -15.54 -2.02 -21.91
C PRO A 301 -14.49 -2.96 -21.30
N ARG A 302 -14.01 -2.68 -20.09
CA ARG A 302 -13.10 -3.54 -19.32
C ARG A 302 -13.64 -3.69 -17.91
N TYR A 303 -13.70 -4.92 -17.41
CA TYR A 303 -14.19 -5.27 -16.10
C TYR A 303 -13.79 -6.70 -15.75
N GLN A 304 -13.86 -7.03 -14.47
CA GLN A 304 -13.96 -8.38 -13.95
C GLN A 304 -15.39 -8.67 -13.53
N LEU A 305 -15.89 -9.87 -13.83
CA LEU A 305 -17.24 -10.32 -13.46
C LEU A 305 -17.15 -11.42 -12.42
N SER A 306 -17.43 -11.08 -11.17
CA SER A 306 -17.55 -12.05 -10.07
C SER A 306 -18.92 -12.74 -10.09
N MET A 307 -18.91 -14.04 -9.87
CA MET A 307 -20.11 -14.88 -9.86
C MET A 307 -20.81 -14.85 -8.49
N PRO A 308 -22.15 -14.97 -8.43
CA PRO A 308 -22.87 -15.11 -7.17
C PRO A 308 -22.41 -16.37 -6.43
N ALA A 309 -21.93 -16.20 -5.19
CA ALA A 309 -21.46 -17.31 -4.36
C ALA A 309 -22.61 -18.12 -3.71
N SER A 310 -23.82 -17.57 -3.64
CA SER A 310 -24.98 -18.19 -2.99
C SER A 310 -26.28 -17.98 -3.78
N LYS A 311 -27.41 -18.49 -3.26
CA LYS A 311 -28.74 -18.23 -3.82
C LYS A 311 -29.16 -16.76 -3.72
N GLU A 312 -28.68 -16.04 -2.72
CA GLU A 312 -28.97 -14.62 -2.51
C GLU A 312 -27.82 -13.71 -2.98
N GLY A 313 -26.70 -14.26 -3.45
CA GLY A 313 -25.58 -13.49 -3.96
C GLY A 313 -25.93 -12.64 -5.18
N VAL A 314 -24.99 -11.82 -5.65
CA VAL A 314 -25.17 -10.95 -6.82
C VAL A 314 -24.06 -11.20 -7.83
N TYR A 315 -24.30 -10.84 -9.10
CA TYR A 315 -23.20 -10.65 -10.04
C TYR A 315 -22.54 -9.31 -9.74
N THR A 316 -21.22 -9.27 -9.70
CA THR A 316 -20.48 -8.01 -9.47
C THR A 316 -19.56 -7.74 -10.66
N LEU A 317 -19.78 -6.63 -11.34
CA LEU A 317 -18.87 -6.06 -12.32
C LEU A 317 -17.97 -5.06 -11.61
N SER A 318 -16.65 -5.23 -11.69
CA SER A 318 -15.68 -4.28 -11.11
C SER A 318 -14.67 -3.86 -12.18
N ALA A 319 -14.37 -2.58 -12.27
CA ALA A 319 -13.34 -2.04 -13.16
C ALA A 319 -12.58 -0.93 -12.42
N ASN A 320 -11.35 -1.22 -12.01
CA ASN A 320 -10.55 -0.29 -11.21
C ASN A 320 -9.06 -0.34 -11.57
N THR A 321 -8.28 0.55 -10.95
CA THR A 321 -6.84 0.68 -11.22
C THR A 321 -5.98 -0.34 -10.47
N MET A 322 -6.46 -0.89 -9.35
CA MET A 322 -5.71 -1.89 -8.59
C MET A 322 -5.64 -3.23 -9.34
N SER A 323 -6.77 -3.65 -9.91
CA SER A 323 -6.89 -4.87 -10.70
C SER A 323 -6.27 -4.75 -12.11
N GLY A 324 -5.83 -3.56 -12.52
CA GLY A 324 -5.27 -3.29 -13.85
C GLY A 324 -6.30 -3.30 -14.99
N ASP A 325 -7.59 -3.15 -14.66
CA ASP A 325 -8.68 -3.08 -15.65
C ASP A 325 -8.72 -1.70 -16.32
N ILE A 326 -8.41 -0.64 -15.58
CA ILE A 326 -8.34 0.74 -16.08
C ILE A 326 -7.10 1.43 -15.51
N THR A 327 -6.72 2.56 -16.10
CA THR A 327 -5.56 3.36 -15.63
C THR A 327 -5.96 4.70 -15.03
N ASP A 328 -7.16 5.22 -15.39
CA ASP A 328 -7.69 6.46 -14.83
C ASP A 328 -8.60 6.13 -13.64
N PRO A 329 -8.23 6.47 -12.39
CA PRO A 329 -9.04 6.19 -11.22
C PRO A 329 -10.41 6.86 -11.26
N ARG A 330 -10.61 7.92 -12.07
CA ARG A 330 -11.92 8.57 -12.26
C ARG A 330 -12.92 7.71 -13.01
N ARG A 331 -12.47 6.60 -13.60
CA ARG A 331 -13.33 5.62 -14.28
C ARG A 331 -13.60 4.41 -13.41
N ASP A 332 -13.15 4.42 -12.15
CA ASP A 332 -13.45 3.36 -11.20
C ASP A 332 -14.95 3.18 -11.05
N ARG A 333 -15.41 1.93 -11.17
CA ARG A 333 -16.83 1.58 -11.13
C ARG A 333 -17.05 0.15 -10.69
N THR A 334 -17.95 -0.02 -9.73
CA THR A 334 -18.42 -1.33 -9.24
C THR A 334 -19.93 -1.40 -9.34
N VAL A 335 -20.46 -2.41 -10.04
CA VAL A 335 -21.90 -2.59 -10.29
C VAL A 335 -22.34 -3.96 -9.82
N HIS A 336 -23.42 -4.00 -9.03
CA HIS A 336 -24.05 -5.23 -8.57
C HIS A 336 -25.37 -5.46 -9.30
N ILE A 337 -25.51 -6.66 -9.85
CA ILE A 337 -26.65 -7.06 -10.67
C ILE A 337 -27.35 -8.23 -9.97
N ASP A 338 -28.66 -8.11 -9.82
CA ASP A 338 -29.53 -9.15 -9.31
C ASP A 338 -29.47 -10.39 -10.20
N GLN A 339 -29.16 -11.55 -9.59
CA GLN A 339 -28.86 -12.77 -10.34
C GLN A 339 -30.09 -13.44 -10.98
N TYR A 340 -31.29 -12.91 -10.77
CA TYR A 340 -32.54 -13.46 -11.31
C TYR A 340 -33.23 -12.50 -12.27
N SER A 341 -33.41 -11.24 -11.86
CA SER A 341 -34.10 -10.21 -12.64
C SER A 341 -33.18 -9.48 -13.62
N GLY A 342 -31.86 -9.49 -13.39
CA GLY A 342 -30.91 -8.67 -14.13
C GLY A 342 -30.97 -7.18 -13.78
N ALA A 343 -31.73 -6.78 -12.75
CA ALA A 343 -31.78 -5.41 -12.29
C ALA A 343 -30.43 -4.99 -11.69
N VAL A 344 -30.00 -3.76 -12.00
CA VAL A 344 -28.86 -3.14 -11.32
C VAL A 344 -29.31 -2.70 -9.93
N LEU A 345 -28.77 -3.37 -8.90
CA LEU A 345 -29.12 -3.10 -7.51
C LEU A 345 -28.31 -1.92 -6.95
N VAL A 346 -27.05 -1.85 -7.35
CA VAL A 346 -26.09 -0.84 -6.89
C VAL A 346 -25.12 -0.57 -8.03
N ASP A 347 -24.86 0.70 -8.30
CA ASP A 347 -23.87 1.19 -9.27
C ASP A 347 -23.09 2.29 -8.55
N ILE A 348 -21.83 2.04 -8.26
CA ILE A 348 -20.96 2.95 -7.53
C ILE A 348 -19.80 3.32 -8.45
N GLY A 349 -19.65 4.60 -8.73
CA GLY A 349 -18.52 5.13 -9.49
C GLY A 349 -17.74 6.20 -8.73
N TRP A 350 -16.72 6.73 -9.41
CA TRP A 350 -15.91 7.84 -8.90
C TRP A 350 -16.73 9.00 -8.35
N ASP A 351 -17.83 9.39 -9.00
CA ASP A 351 -18.60 10.55 -8.58
C ASP A 351 -19.31 10.36 -7.23
N ASP A 352 -19.62 9.12 -6.87
CA ASP A 352 -20.22 8.75 -5.58
C ASP A 352 -19.19 8.77 -4.43
N TYR A 353 -17.90 8.65 -4.75
CA TYR A 353 -16.85 8.58 -3.74
C TYR A 353 -16.74 9.89 -2.93
N SER A 354 -16.55 9.73 -1.62
CA SER A 354 -16.14 10.82 -0.73
C SER A 354 -14.80 11.41 -1.18
N LEU A 355 -14.46 12.61 -0.71
CA LEU A 355 -13.16 13.22 -1.03
C LEU A 355 -11.98 12.31 -0.65
N LEU A 356 -12.08 11.63 0.49
CA LEU A 356 -11.05 10.72 0.97
C LEU A 356 -11.01 9.42 0.15
N ALA A 357 -12.16 8.88 -0.24
CA ALA A 357 -12.21 7.73 -1.16
C ALA A 357 -11.61 8.08 -2.54
N LYS A 358 -11.89 9.28 -3.09
CA LYS A 358 -11.25 9.78 -4.32
C LYS A 358 -9.73 9.92 -4.17
N ALA A 359 -9.29 10.49 -3.05
CA ALA A 359 -7.87 10.62 -2.74
C ALA A 359 -7.19 9.25 -2.62
N MET A 360 -7.86 8.26 -2.04
CA MET A 360 -7.36 6.89 -1.92
C MET A 360 -7.34 6.16 -3.27
N ALA A 361 -8.40 6.21 -4.07
CA ALA A 361 -8.40 5.61 -5.41
C ALA A 361 -7.29 6.19 -6.30
N ALA A 362 -7.12 7.52 -6.30
CA ALA A 362 -6.01 8.17 -7.00
C ALA A 362 -4.64 7.84 -6.39
N GLY A 363 -4.56 7.80 -5.05
CA GLY A 363 -3.34 7.51 -4.31
C GLY A 363 -2.84 6.09 -4.55
N VAL A 364 -3.73 5.11 -4.56
CA VAL A 364 -3.37 3.71 -4.85
C VAL A 364 -2.91 3.56 -6.29
N ALA A 365 -3.61 4.16 -7.26
CA ALA A 365 -3.19 4.17 -8.65
C ALA A 365 -1.77 4.76 -8.83
N LEU A 366 -1.49 5.87 -8.16
CA LEU A 366 -0.19 6.54 -8.18
C LEU A 366 0.90 5.77 -7.42
N HIS A 367 0.58 5.12 -6.31
CA HIS A 367 1.52 4.33 -5.52
C HIS A 367 1.95 3.06 -6.25
N GLN A 368 0.99 2.36 -6.88
CA GLN A 368 1.24 1.10 -7.59
C GLN A 368 1.83 1.30 -8.99
N GLY A 369 1.94 2.54 -9.49
CA GLY A 369 2.50 2.79 -10.83
C GLY A 369 1.49 2.58 -11.97
N ASN A 370 0.21 2.32 -11.65
CA ASN A 370 -0.81 1.89 -12.62
C ASN A 370 -1.44 3.06 -13.39
N ALA A 371 -1.19 4.31 -12.99
CA ALA A 371 -1.81 5.46 -13.64
C ALA A 371 -1.27 5.71 -15.07
N SER A 372 0.02 5.43 -15.31
CA SER A 372 0.67 5.57 -16.63
C SER A 372 2.09 5.02 -16.60
N TRP A 373 2.70 4.82 -17.77
CA TRP A 373 4.13 4.48 -17.88
C TRP A 373 5.05 5.53 -17.25
N VAL A 374 4.65 6.81 -17.25
CA VAL A 374 5.39 7.89 -16.57
C VAL A 374 5.35 7.70 -15.06
N ASN A 375 4.18 7.35 -14.52
CA ASN A 375 4.03 7.05 -13.10
C ASN A 375 4.86 5.83 -12.69
N LEU A 376 4.83 4.75 -13.48
CA LEU A 376 5.72 3.59 -13.29
C LEU A 376 7.20 4.02 -13.23
N ALA A 377 7.68 4.78 -14.21
CA ALA A 377 9.08 5.22 -14.25
C ALA A 377 9.48 6.11 -13.06
N ILE A 378 8.60 7.03 -12.63
CA ILE A 378 8.81 7.85 -11.44
C ILE A 378 8.89 6.97 -10.19
N ASN A 379 7.99 6.01 -10.04
CA ASN A 379 7.98 5.11 -8.88
C ASN A 379 9.25 4.25 -8.82
N THR A 380 9.69 3.71 -9.95
CA THR A 380 10.98 3.00 -10.04
C THR A 380 12.14 3.87 -9.58
N LEU A 381 12.21 5.12 -10.05
CA LEU A 381 13.25 6.07 -9.62
C LEU A 381 13.16 6.35 -8.11
N LEU A 382 11.96 6.53 -7.57
CA LEU A 382 11.75 6.76 -6.14
C LEU A 382 12.18 5.56 -5.28
N CYS A 383 11.85 4.33 -5.69
CA CYS A 383 12.34 3.12 -5.03
C CYS A 383 13.88 3.09 -5.00
N LEU A 384 14.55 3.39 -6.11
CA LEU A 384 16.01 3.49 -6.15
C LEU A 384 16.55 4.58 -5.22
N VAL A 385 15.90 5.75 -5.19
CA VAL A 385 16.27 6.84 -4.27
C VAL A 385 16.15 6.41 -2.81
N PHE A 386 15.06 5.72 -2.44
CA PHE A 386 14.87 5.22 -1.07
C PHE A 386 15.89 4.16 -0.68
N MET A 387 16.29 3.28 -1.61
CA MET A 387 17.41 2.36 -1.40
C MET A 387 18.71 3.14 -1.14
N VAL A 388 19.03 4.15 -1.95
CA VAL A 388 20.25 4.97 -1.77
C VAL A 388 20.21 5.75 -0.46
N ILE A 389 19.08 6.32 -0.06
CA ILE A 389 18.93 7.01 1.24
C ILE A 389 19.22 6.02 2.39
N SER A 390 18.68 4.81 2.34
CA SER A 390 18.95 3.76 3.32
C SER A 390 20.43 3.36 3.35
N LEU A 391 21.05 3.11 2.19
CA LEU A 391 22.46 2.73 2.10
C LEU A 391 23.40 3.84 2.57
N THR A 392 23.08 5.11 2.26
CA THR A 392 23.85 6.26 2.75
C THR A 392 23.72 6.43 4.27
N ALA A 393 22.56 6.11 4.86
CA ALA A 393 22.39 6.09 6.32
C ALA A 393 23.28 5.02 6.97
N ILE A 394 23.30 3.80 6.42
CA ILE A 394 24.20 2.72 6.86
C ILE A 394 25.66 3.16 6.76
N ALA A 395 26.08 3.72 5.62
CA ALA A 395 27.45 4.16 5.40
C ALA A 395 27.88 5.25 6.39
N MET A 396 27.00 6.21 6.69
CA MET A 396 27.26 7.24 7.69
C MET A 396 27.35 6.68 9.12
N TRP A 397 26.51 5.71 9.47
CA TRP A 397 26.57 5.03 10.75
C TRP A 397 27.88 4.23 10.90
N TRP A 398 28.23 3.45 9.88
CA TRP A 398 29.45 2.66 9.86
C TRP A 398 30.72 3.51 10.01
N GLN A 399 30.75 4.70 9.39
CA GLN A 399 31.87 5.64 9.51
C GLN A 399 31.95 6.35 10.87
N ARG A 400 30.91 6.28 11.70
CA ARG A 400 30.90 6.86 13.05
C ARG A 400 31.26 5.87 14.13
N ARG A 401 31.09 4.57 13.90
CA ARG A 401 31.40 3.54 14.89
C ARG A 401 32.92 3.47 15.12
N PRO A 402 33.41 3.48 16.38
CA PRO A 402 34.78 3.12 16.72
C PRO A 402 35.09 1.72 16.19
N SER A 403 36.29 1.51 15.65
CA SER A 403 36.68 0.22 15.05
C SER A 403 36.71 -0.95 16.04
N ASN A 404 36.80 -0.67 17.35
CA ASN A 404 36.98 -1.69 18.41
C ASN A 404 35.77 -1.81 19.36
N ASP A 405 34.63 -1.18 19.06
CA ASP A 405 33.44 -1.23 19.91
C ASP A 405 32.15 -1.28 19.05
N TRP A 406 31.20 -2.14 19.46
CA TRP A 406 29.87 -2.28 18.85
C TRP A 406 28.84 -1.26 19.36
N SER A 407 29.26 -0.30 20.19
CA SER A 407 28.38 0.76 20.65
C SER A 407 27.74 1.54 19.50
N LEU A 408 26.47 1.90 19.66
CA LEU A 408 25.69 2.59 18.63
C LEU A 408 26.23 4.00 18.30
N ASN A 409 27.05 4.60 19.18
CA ASN A 409 27.61 5.95 19.04
C ASN A 409 26.56 7.00 18.67
N ALA A 410 25.42 6.92 19.35
CA ALA A 410 24.34 7.87 19.17
C ALA A 410 24.78 9.29 19.54
N PRO A 411 24.23 10.34 18.89
CA PRO A 411 24.56 11.72 19.21
C PRO A 411 24.38 12.03 20.71
N GLN A 412 25.23 12.87 21.31
CA GLN A 412 25.21 13.12 22.76
C GLN A 412 23.84 13.60 23.29
N LYS A 413 23.45 13.16 24.49
CA LYS A 413 22.24 13.67 25.19
C LYS A 413 22.50 15.13 25.58
N HIS A 414 21.49 15.99 25.47
CA HIS A 414 21.63 17.35 25.99
C HIS A 414 21.72 17.29 27.52
N PRO A 415 22.72 17.95 28.16
CA PRO A 415 23.03 17.76 29.59
C PRO A 415 21.95 18.28 30.55
N HIS A 416 21.04 19.16 30.08
CA HIS A 416 19.90 19.62 30.85
C HIS A 416 18.58 19.21 30.19
N ASN A 417 17.74 18.47 30.94
CA ASN A 417 16.41 18.00 30.52
C ASN A 417 15.29 19.00 30.87
N GLN A 418 15.56 20.31 30.80
CA GLN A 418 14.59 21.35 31.19
C GLN A 418 13.32 21.35 30.31
N TYR A 419 13.39 20.74 29.13
CA TYR A 419 12.31 20.69 28.13
C TYR A 419 11.73 19.29 27.94
N TRP A 420 11.77 18.44 28.98
CA TRP A 420 11.27 17.05 28.93
C TRP A 420 9.81 16.95 28.44
N TYR A 421 8.98 17.95 28.77
CA TYR A 421 7.57 18.02 28.38
C TYR A 421 7.37 18.10 26.86
N LEU A 422 8.32 18.68 26.10
CA LEU A 422 8.26 18.68 24.63
C LEU A 422 8.46 17.27 24.07
N GLY A 423 9.35 16.49 24.70
CA GLY A 423 9.54 15.08 24.36
C GLY A 423 8.27 14.28 24.62
N VAL A 424 7.69 14.42 25.82
CA VAL A 424 6.43 13.73 26.19
C VAL A 424 5.26 14.16 25.31
N GLY A 425 5.11 15.46 25.02
CA GLY A 425 4.06 15.94 24.11
C GLY A 425 4.18 15.34 22.71
N THR A 426 5.41 15.24 22.18
CA THR A 426 5.67 14.58 20.89
C THR A 426 5.29 13.10 20.92
N LEU A 427 5.61 12.38 22.00
CA LEU A 427 5.23 10.98 22.19
C LEU A 427 3.71 10.80 22.18
N VAL A 428 2.99 11.65 22.90
CA VAL A 428 1.52 11.58 22.99
C VAL A 428 0.91 11.83 21.61
N VAL A 429 1.35 12.87 20.90
CA VAL A 429 0.85 13.17 19.55
C VAL A 429 1.10 12.00 18.59
N ILE A 430 2.32 11.44 18.60
CA ILE A 430 2.64 10.28 17.75
C ILE A 430 1.81 9.06 18.16
N GLY A 431 1.64 8.79 19.45
CA GLY A 431 0.86 7.64 19.92
C GLY A 431 -0.64 7.75 19.62
N VAL A 432 -1.18 8.98 19.53
CA VAL A 432 -2.56 9.19 19.09
C VAL A 432 -2.70 9.03 17.58
N LEU A 433 -1.76 9.59 16.80
CA LEU A 433 -1.83 9.54 15.34
C LEU A 433 -1.43 8.17 14.77
N PHE A 434 -0.48 7.49 15.41
CA PHE A 434 0.11 6.21 15.00
C PHE A 434 0.24 5.29 16.22
N PRO A 435 -0.84 4.61 16.65
CA PRO A 435 -0.86 3.86 17.90
C PRO A 435 0.25 2.83 18.07
N LEU A 436 0.53 2.03 17.04
CA LEU A 436 1.59 1.01 17.12
C LEU A 436 2.99 1.63 17.21
N THR A 437 3.25 2.72 16.48
CA THR A 437 4.47 3.48 16.62
C THR A 437 4.61 4.05 18.04
N GLY A 438 3.52 4.57 18.61
CA GLY A 438 3.47 5.01 20.00
C GLY A 438 3.86 3.91 20.99
N VAL A 439 3.31 2.70 20.81
CA VAL A 439 3.65 1.53 21.62
C VAL A 439 5.13 1.19 21.51
N VAL A 440 5.69 1.11 20.30
CA VAL A 440 7.12 0.82 20.09
C VAL A 440 8.00 1.84 20.81
N ILE A 441 7.70 3.12 20.63
CA ILE A 441 8.49 4.18 21.26
C ILE A 441 8.37 4.13 22.79
N PHE A 442 7.17 3.90 23.32
CA PHE A 442 6.94 3.75 24.76
C PHE A 442 7.70 2.56 25.34
N SER A 443 7.72 1.41 24.65
CA SER A 443 8.48 0.23 25.06
C SER A 443 9.98 0.53 25.16
N PHE A 444 10.55 1.23 24.18
CA PHE A 444 11.96 1.64 24.25
C PHE A 444 12.24 2.62 25.40
N ALA A 445 11.32 3.57 25.65
CA ALA A 445 11.45 4.50 26.76
C ALA A 445 11.41 3.78 28.12
N LEU A 446 10.53 2.78 28.27
CA LEU A 446 10.43 1.95 29.47
C LEU A 446 11.70 1.12 29.68
N ILE A 447 12.26 0.52 28.63
CA ILE A 447 13.52 -0.23 28.70
C ILE A 447 14.67 0.68 29.14
N ASP A 448 14.82 1.88 28.58
CA ASP A 448 15.87 2.83 29.00
C ASP A 448 15.68 3.24 30.47
N ALA A 449 14.45 3.47 30.91
CA ALA A 449 14.14 3.81 32.30
C ALA A 449 14.52 2.68 33.28
N VAL A 450 14.15 1.44 32.97
CA VAL A 450 14.50 0.27 33.80
C VAL A 450 16.01 0.06 33.83
N ALA A 451 16.70 0.21 32.69
CA ALA A 451 18.15 0.07 32.61
C ALA A 451 18.88 1.20 33.38
N ALA A 452 18.32 2.40 33.43
CA ALA A 452 18.86 3.51 34.21
C ALA A 452 18.68 3.26 35.72
N VAL A 453 17.51 2.78 36.15
CA VAL A 453 17.27 2.40 37.55
C VAL A 453 18.22 1.29 37.99
N LYS A 454 18.41 0.24 37.19
CA LYS A 454 19.36 -0.84 37.51
C LYS A 454 20.79 -0.33 37.68
N ARG A 455 21.26 0.57 36.81
CA ARG A 455 22.60 1.18 36.93
C ARG A 455 22.74 2.00 38.20
N ALA A 456 21.75 2.83 38.51
CA ALA A 456 21.74 3.61 39.74
C ALA A 456 21.70 2.75 41.02
N LEU A 457 21.11 1.55 40.95
CA LEU A 457 21.09 0.59 42.05
C LEU A 457 22.39 -0.21 42.16
N SER A 458 23.11 -0.47 41.06
CA SER A 458 24.41 -1.16 41.08
C SER A 458 25.59 -0.26 41.45
N GLU A 459 25.42 1.05 41.34
CA GLU A 459 26.41 2.07 41.73
C GLU A 459 26.26 2.49 43.21
N ARG A 460 25.25 1.96 43.92
CA ARG A 460 25.06 2.06 45.37
C ARG A 460 25.49 0.78 46.04
#